data_AF-A0A523EET4-F1
#
_entry.id   AF-A0A523EET4-F1
#
_cell.length_a   1.000
_cell.length_b   1.000
_cell.length_c   1.000
_cell.angle_alpha   90.00
_cell.angle_beta   90.00
_cell.angle_gamma   90.00
#
_symmetry.space_group_name_H-M   'P 1'
#
loop_
_entity.id
_entity.type
_entity.pdbx_description
1 polymer ?
#
loop_
_entity_poly.entity_id
_entity_poly.type
_entity_poly.pdbx_seq_one_letter_code
_entity_poly.pdbx_strand_id
1 'polypeptide(L)'
;MRVDRRSFVTFDDGAAYDPVTDQWTPVTMTGGPLDRAFHTAVWTGREMVVWGGASSDEYINNTGGRYDPATDTWSPTQLDDAPAGRHAHTAVWTGNHMLVWGSMPNGGRYALGDAIDDDGDGFSECGGDCNDGNALVFPGAVEICDGLDNDCGGVVDELDADTDGFAACMADCNDAD
;
A
#
# COMPACT_ATOMS: atom_id res chain seq x y z
N MET A 1 -14.36 7.78 -25.42
CA MET A 1 -13.90 8.98 -24.71
C MET A 1 -13.28 8.49 -23.40
N ARG A 2 -11.97 8.21 -23.38
CA ARG A 2 -11.27 7.79 -22.16
C ARG A 2 -10.82 9.06 -21.43
N VAL A 3 -11.14 9.12 -20.14
CA VAL A 3 -10.83 10.24 -19.24
C VAL A 3 -9.31 10.37 -19.14
N ASP A 4 -8.80 11.54 -19.51
CA ASP A 4 -7.41 11.97 -19.32
C ASP A 4 -7.07 11.92 -17.82
N ARG A 5 -6.39 10.86 -17.41
CA ARG A 5 -5.78 10.76 -16.08
C ARG A 5 -4.58 11.69 -16.11
N ARG A 6 -4.73 12.90 -15.54
CA ARG A 6 -3.67 13.89 -15.22
C ARG A 6 -2.27 13.42 -15.62
N SER A 7 -1.86 13.72 -16.86
CA SER A 7 -0.55 13.36 -17.37
C SER A 7 0.54 14.12 -16.63
N PHE A 8 1.16 13.49 -15.65
CA PHE A 8 2.44 13.93 -15.12
C PHE A 8 3.52 13.51 -16.12
N VAL A 9 4.38 14.44 -16.53
CA VAL A 9 5.56 14.11 -17.33
C VAL A 9 6.60 13.52 -16.40
N THR A 10 6.94 12.27 -16.63
CA THR A 10 8.00 11.51 -15.94
C THR A 10 9.19 11.36 -16.88
N PHE A 11 10.40 11.32 -16.31
CA PHE A 11 11.64 11.15 -17.06
C PHE A 11 12.34 9.88 -16.60
N ASP A 12 13.02 9.23 -17.53
CA ASP A 12 13.84 8.02 -17.35
C ASP A 12 15.32 8.31 -17.63
N ASP A 13 15.76 9.56 -17.54
CA ASP A 13 17.16 9.94 -17.74
C ASP A 13 17.85 10.34 -16.43
N GLY A 14 19.17 10.46 -16.51
CA GLY A 14 20.00 10.88 -15.39
C GLY A 14 21.38 11.37 -15.86
N ALA A 15 22.06 12.12 -15.01
CA ALA A 15 23.41 12.61 -15.28
C ALA A 15 24.22 12.76 -14.00
N ALA A 16 25.54 12.58 -14.10
CA ALA A 16 26.50 12.85 -13.05
C ALA A 16 27.10 14.26 -13.25
N TYR A 17 27.17 15.04 -12.17
CA TYR A 17 27.79 16.37 -12.16
C TYR A 17 29.21 16.31 -11.61
N ASP A 18 30.17 16.83 -12.37
CA ASP A 18 31.54 17.04 -11.92
C ASP A 18 31.74 18.51 -11.50
N PRO A 19 31.93 18.80 -10.20
CA PRO A 19 32.13 20.16 -9.71
C PRO A 19 33.51 20.76 -10.04
N VAL A 20 34.48 19.94 -10.45
CA VAL A 20 35.83 20.42 -10.85
C VAL A 20 35.77 21.02 -12.25
N THR A 21 35.04 20.38 -13.16
CA THR A 21 34.91 20.80 -14.56
C THR A 21 33.62 21.58 -14.84
N ASP A 22 32.69 21.63 -13.87
CA ASP A 22 31.36 22.25 -13.99
C ASP A 22 30.55 21.68 -15.15
N GLN A 23 30.54 20.34 -15.27
CA GLN A 23 29.91 19.64 -16.38
C GLN A 23 29.00 18.52 -15.91
N TRP A 24 27.90 18.34 -16.64
CA TRP A 24 27.01 17.19 -16.53
C TRP A 24 27.39 16.15 -17.59
N THR A 25 27.52 14.90 -17.18
CA THR A 25 27.70 13.75 -18.08
C THR A 25 26.48 12.83 -17.94
N PRO A 26 25.72 12.57 -19.02
CA PRO A 26 24.61 11.62 -18.98
C PRO A 26 25.08 10.24 -18.50
N VAL A 27 24.29 9.58 -17.66
CA VAL A 27 24.53 8.17 -17.31
C VAL A 27 23.81 7.26 -18.29
N THR A 28 24.26 6.01 -18.44
CA THR A 28 23.51 5.05 -19.25
C THR A 28 22.12 4.83 -18.66
N MET A 29 21.12 4.63 -19.51
CA MET A 29 19.77 4.18 -19.10
C MET A 29 19.50 2.73 -19.52
N THR A 30 20.49 2.07 -20.13
CA THR A 30 20.35 0.66 -20.54
C THR A 30 20.22 -0.23 -19.31
N GLY A 31 19.08 -0.89 -19.16
CA GLY A 31 18.79 -1.73 -17.98
C GLY A 31 18.47 -0.92 -16.71
N GLY A 32 18.31 0.39 -16.83
CA GLY A 32 17.87 1.26 -15.75
C GLY A 32 16.37 1.12 -15.45
N PRO A 33 15.90 1.74 -14.36
CA PRO A 33 14.48 1.83 -14.04
C PRO A 33 13.72 2.63 -15.12
N LEU A 34 12.46 2.29 -15.36
CA LEU A 34 11.55 3.11 -16.19
C LEU A 34 11.38 4.52 -15.59
N ASP A 35 10.81 5.40 -16.42
CA ASP A 35 10.47 6.79 -16.10
C ASP A 35 9.78 6.91 -14.75
N ARG A 36 10.20 7.84 -13.88
CA ARG A 36 9.61 7.91 -12.54
C ARG A 36 9.75 9.26 -11.85
N ALA A 37 8.69 9.67 -11.16
CA ALA A 37 8.65 10.74 -10.19
C ALA A 37 8.42 10.20 -8.77
N PHE A 38 8.72 11.01 -7.75
CA PHE A 38 8.47 10.68 -6.34
C PHE A 38 9.12 9.35 -5.86
N HIS A 39 10.18 8.92 -6.53
CA HIS A 39 11.02 7.81 -6.10
C HIS A 39 12.00 8.29 -5.02
N THR A 40 12.65 7.34 -4.33
CA THR A 40 13.80 7.66 -3.48
C THR A 40 15.08 7.13 -4.10
N ALA A 41 16.17 7.82 -3.80
CA ALA A 41 17.52 7.40 -4.13
C ALA A 41 18.39 7.44 -2.88
N VAL A 42 19.21 6.41 -2.67
CA VAL A 42 20.21 6.37 -1.59
C VAL A 42 21.58 6.01 -2.13
N TRP A 43 22.63 6.53 -1.48
CA TRP A 43 24.01 6.20 -1.79
C TRP A 43 24.56 5.18 -0.80
N THR A 44 25.08 4.07 -1.31
CA THR A 44 25.62 2.99 -0.47
C THR A 44 27.06 3.22 -0.02
N GLY A 45 27.74 4.20 -0.63
CA GLY A 45 29.20 4.35 -0.60
C GLY A 45 29.88 3.90 -1.89
N ARG A 46 29.22 3.05 -2.70
CA ARG A 46 29.75 2.52 -3.97
C ARG A 46 28.79 2.63 -5.15
N GLU A 47 27.51 2.44 -4.90
CA GLU A 47 26.44 2.44 -5.90
C GLU A 47 25.24 3.24 -5.41
N MET A 48 24.49 3.82 -6.35
CA MET A 48 23.22 4.49 -6.08
C MET A 48 22.08 3.48 -6.21
N VAL A 49 21.17 3.43 -5.25
CA VAL A 49 19.96 2.61 -5.34
C VAL A 49 18.76 3.52 -5.49
N VAL A 50 17.98 3.32 -6.56
CA VAL A 50 16.72 4.00 -6.83
C VAL A 50 15.58 3.03 -6.66
N TRP A 51 14.52 3.40 -5.93
CA TRP A 51 13.39 2.50 -5.70
C TRP A 51 12.04 3.21 -5.61
N GLY A 52 11.00 2.52 -6.08
CA GLY A 52 9.61 2.96 -6.06
C GLY A 52 9.32 4.17 -6.95
N GLY A 53 8.32 4.95 -6.57
CA GLY A 53 7.86 6.12 -7.32
C GLY A 53 6.67 5.84 -8.24
N ALA A 54 6.33 6.81 -9.07
CA ALA A 54 5.24 6.77 -10.04
C ALA A 54 5.80 7.01 -11.45
N SER A 55 5.49 6.12 -12.38
CA SER A 55 5.79 6.24 -13.81
C SER A 55 4.54 6.67 -14.58
N SER A 56 4.71 6.97 -15.87
CA SER A 56 3.58 7.30 -16.76
C SER A 56 2.60 6.13 -16.91
N ASP A 57 3.11 4.90 -16.90
CA ASP A 57 2.31 3.68 -17.04
C ASP A 57 1.83 3.09 -15.71
N GLU A 58 2.55 3.35 -14.60
CA GLU A 58 2.28 2.79 -13.29
C GLU A 58 2.39 3.85 -12.18
N TYR A 59 1.25 4.23 -11.59
CA TYR A 59 1.21 5.25 -10.54
C TYR A 59 1.92 4.84 -9.24
N ILE A 60 2.18 3.55 -9.05
CA ILE A 60 2.70 2.96 -7.81
C ILE A 60 3.68 1.84 -8.16
N ASN A 61 4.98 2.11 -8.16
CA ASN A 61 6.00 1.13 -8.54
C ASN A 61 6.62 0.46 -7.31
N ASN A 62 6.86 -0.85 -7.39
CA ASN A 62 7.72 -1.61 -6.47
C ASN A 62 9.08 -1.98 -7.09
N THR A 63 9.37 -1.45 -8.28
CA THR A 63 10.60 -1.70 -9.01
C THR A 63 11.67 -0.65 -8.69
N GLY A 64 12.92 -1.00 -8.97
CA GLY A 64 14.07 -0.12 -8.77
C GLY A 64 15.30 -0.59 -9.54
N GLY A 65 16.39 0.14 -9.35
CA GLY A 65 17.68 -0.15 -9.98
C GLY A 65 18.85 0.30 -9.12
N ARG A 66 19.95 -0.42 -9.24
CA ARG A 66 21.24 -0.11 -8.63
C ARG A 66 22.20 0.33 -9.72
N TYR A 67 22.69 1.56 -9.62
CA TYR A 67 23.63 2.16 -10.56
C TYR A 67 25.04 2.12 -10.01
N ASP A 68 25.95 1.49 -10.75
CA ASP A 68 27.38 1.51 -10.48
C ASP A 68 28.06 2.58 -11.38
N PRO A 69 28.53 3.72 -10.82
CA PRO A 69 29.18 4.76 -11.59
C PRO A 69 30.60 4.38 -12.05
N ALA A 70 31.23 3.35 -11.49
CA ALA A 70 32.57 2.93 -11.92
C ALA A 70 32.53 2.23 -13.29
N THR A 71 31.40 1.58 -13.59
CA THR A 71 31.19 0.85 -14.85
C THR A 71 30.13 1.48 -15.73
N ASP A 72 29.43 2.51 -15.25
CA ASP A 72 28.26 3.11 -15.90
C ASP A 72 27.24 2.02 -16.29
N THR A 73 26.76 1.28 -15.29
CA THR A 73 25.82 0.17 -15.51
C THR A 73 24.72 0.13 -14.45
N TRP A 74 23.52 -0.25 -14.88
CA TRP A 74 22.40 -0.54 -13.99
C TRP A 74 22.21 -2.04 -13.77
N SER A 75 21.74 -2.40 -12.58
CA SER A 75 21.22 -3.72 -12.25
C SER A 75 19.86 -3.57 -11.58
N PRO A 76 18.82 -4.33 -12.00
CA PRO A 76 17.51 -4.24 -11.36
C PRO A 76 17.56 -4.69 -9.89
N THR A 77 16.67 -4.13 -9.07
CA THR A 77 16.39 -4.68 -7.74
C THR A 77 15.59 -5.98 -7.87
N GLN A 78 15.80 -6.92 -6.94
CA GLN A 78 14.98 -8.12 -6.87
C GLN A 78 13.56 -7.77 -6.43
N LEU A 79 12.58 -8.58 -6.84
CA LEU A 79 11.18 -8.41 -6.46
C LEU A 79 10.74 -9.37 -5.35
N ASP A 80 11.54 -10.41 -5.08
CA ASP A 80 11.31 -11.34 -3.98
C ASP A 80 11.32 -10.58 -2.65
N ASP A 81 10.22 -10.68 -1.90
CA ASP A 81 9.98 -9.98 -0.64
C ASP A 81 10.15 -8.45 -0.70
N ALA A 82 10.09 -7.86 -1.90
CA ALA A 82 10.11 -6.41 -2.06
C ALA A 82 8.83 -5.82 -1.46
N PRO A 83 8.91 -4.63 -0.82
CA PRO A 83 7.69 -3.93 -0.46
C PRO A 83 6.83 -3.69 -1.72
N ALA A 84 5.53 -3.94 -1.67
CA ALA A 84 4.53 -3.34 -2.55
C ALA A 84 4.81 -1.86 -2.80
N GLY A 85 4.46 -1.49 -4.01
CA GLY A 85 4.89 -0.24 -4.59
C GLY A 85 4.39 0.94 -3.80
N ARG A 86 5.15 2.02 -3.84
CA ARG A 86 4.82 3.28 -3.18
C ARG A 86 5.59 4.42 -3.80
N HIS A 87 5.00 5.60 -3.76
CA HIS A 87 5.61 6.84 -4.17
C HIS A 87 5.58 7.85 -3.02
N ALA A 88 6.43 8.87 -3.08
CA ALA A 88 6.56 9.88 -2.02
C ALA A 88 6.85 9.28 -0.64
N HIS A 89 7.55 8.16 -0.62
CA HIS A 89 8.08 7.52 0.59
C HIS A 89 9.44 8.14 0.97
N THR A 90 9.91 7.83 2.17
CA THR A 90 11.28 8.16 2.61
C THR A 90 12.14 6.90 2.54
N ALA A 91 13.42 7.07 2.21
CA ALA A 91 14.38 6.00 2.35
C ALA A 91 15.70 6.49 2.94
N VAL A 92 16.35 5.62 3.72
CA VAL A 92 17.66 5.89 4.32
C VAL A 92 18.58 4.68 4.15
N TRP A 93 19.88 4.94 3.96
CA TRP A 93 20.91 3.90 3.96
C TRP A 93 21.51 3.76 5.35
N THR A 94 21.54 2.54 5.89
CA THR A 94 22.09 2.25 7.22
C THR A 94 23.59 1.96 7.22
N GLY A 95 24.20 1.86 6.04
CA GLY A 95 25.54 1.30 5.85
C GLY A 95 25.53 -0.08 5.20
N ASN A 96 24.43 -0.85 5.37
CA ASN A 96 24.27 -2.17 4.76
C ASN A 96 22.87 -2.46 4.19
N HIS A 97 21.85 -1.68 4.57
CA HIS A 97 20.49 -1.85 4.09
C HIS A 97 19.86 -0.51 3.76
N MET A 98 18.95 -0.54 2.79
CA MET A 98 18.03 0.56 2.54
C MET A 98 16.76 0.29 3.36
N LEU A 99 16.40 1.23 4.22
CA LEU A 99 15.11 1.23 4.89
C LEU A 99 14.16 2.12 4.10
N VAL A 100 12.95 1.63 3.87
CA VAL A 100 11.89 2.35 3.15
C VAL A 100 10.71 2.53 4.10
N TRP A 101 10.21 3.76 4.24
CA TRP A 101 9.14 4.09 5.17
C TRP A 101 8.15 5.12 4.63
N GLY A 102 6.88 4.99 5.06
CA GLY A 102 5.81 5.92 4.70
C GLY A 102 5.36 5.80 3.24
N SER A 103 4.45 6.68 2.84
CA SER A 103 3.91 6.90 1.48
C SER A 103 2.84 7.98 1.59
N MET A 104 2.48 8.65 0.49
CA MET A 104 1.17 9.31 0.44
C MET A 104 0.07 8.23 0.43
N PRO A 105 -1.05 8.41 1.15
CA PRO A 105 -2.08 7.39 1.31
C PRO A 105 -2.82 7.03 0.01
N ASN A 106 -2.55 7.75 -1.09
CA ASN A 106 -3.28 7.60 -2.34
C ASN A 106 -2.64 6.59 -3.30
N GLY A 107 -1.95 5.58 -2.77
CA GLY A 107 -1.40 4.55 -3.63
C GLY A 107 -0.46 3.55 -2.97
N GLY A 108 -0.95 2.76 -2.02
CA GLY A 108 -0.18 1.63 -1.53
C GLY A 108 -1.09 0.48 -1.12
N ARG A 109 -0.91 -0.68 -1.76
CA ARG A 109 -1.37 -2.00 -1.29
C ARG A 109 -0.59 -2.46 -0.05
N TYR A 110 -0.35 -1.51 0.86
CA TYR A 110 0.07 -1.68 2.25
C TYR A 110 -0.44 -0.52 3.10
N ALA A 111 -1.69 -0.11 2.90
CA ALA A 111 -2.53 -0.46 4.03
C ALA A 111 -2.46 -2.00 4.11
N LEU A 112 -2.02 -2.53 5.25
CA LEU A 112 -2.49 -3.87 5.61
C LEU A 112 -3.99 -3.86 5.25
N GLY A 113 -4.51 -4.86 4.52
CA GLY A 113 -5.92 -4.85 4.09
C GLY A 113 -6.83 -4.40 5.25
N ASP A 114 -6.38 -4.77 6.44
CA ASP A 114 -6.80 -4.38 7.75
C ASP A 114 -6.90 -2.89 8.13
N ALA A 115 -6.40 -1.91 7.37
CA ALA A 115 -6.35 -0.50 7.81
C ALA A 115 -7.13 0.47 6.91
N ILE A 116 -7.85 -0.05 5.92
CA ILE A 116 -8.75 0.74 5.06
C ILE A 116 -10.14 0.23 5.31
N ASP A 117 -11.02 1.15 5.65
CA ASP A 117 -12.47 1.00 5.62
C ASP A 117 -12.92 0.76 4.17
N ASP A 118 -13.04 -0.52 3.78
CA ASP A 118 -13.24 -0.94 2.39
C ASP A 118 -14.71 -0.78 1.94
N ASP A 119 -15.65 -0.80 2.89
CA ASP A 119 -17.09 -0.65 2.65
C ASP A 119 -17.68 0.73 3.05
N GLY A 120 -16.94 1.53 3.81
CA GLY A 120 -17.25 2.92 4.13
C GLY A 120 -18.09 3.14 5.39
N ASP A 121 -18.14 2.19 6.33
CA ASP A 121 -18.92 2.31 7.57
C ASP A 121 -18.19 3.01 8.73
N GLY A 122 -16.88 3.23 8.57
CA GLY A 122 -16.02 3.90 9.53
C GLY A 122 -15.17 2.96 10.39
N PHE A 123 -15.26 1.64 10.19
CA PHE A 123 -14.40 0.63 10.79
C PHE A 123 -13.50 -0.01 9.73
N SER A 124 -12.49 -0.75 10.18
CA SER A 124 -11.57 -1.52 9.32
C SER A 124 -11.20 -2.78 10.07
N GLU A 125 -10.54 -3.77 9.46
CA GLU A 125 -10.17 -5.01 10.17
C GLU A 125 -9.33 -4.73 11.45
N CYS A 126 -8.41 -3.76 11.41
CA CYS A 126 -7.65 -3.27 12.57
C CYS A 126 -8.52 -2.47 13.54
N GLY A 127 -9.59 -1.85 13.03
CA GLY A 127 -10.64 -1.20 13.82
C GLY A 127 -11.55 -2.19 14.55
N GLY A 128 -11.40 -3.50 14.29
CA GLY A 128 -12.20 -4.56 14.89
C GLY A 128 -13.31 -5.09 13.98
N ASP A 129 -13.35 -4.67 12.71
CA ASP A 129 -14.30 -5.18 11.73
C ASP A 129 -13.95 -6.62 11.31
N CYS A 130 -14.88 -7.53 11.53
CA CYS A 130 -14.74 -8.94 11.18
C CYS A 130 -15.09 -9.23 9.70
N ASN A 131 -15.68 -8.27 8.99
CA ASN A 131 -15.96 -8.32 7.56
C ASN A 131 -16.00 -6.92 6.93
N ASP A 132 -14.80 -6.34 6.72
CA ASP A 132 -14.51 -5.04 6.07
C ASP A 132 -15.02 -4.88 4.61
N GLY A 133 -15.73 -5.89 4.10
CA GLY A 133 -16.41 -5.85 2.79
C GLY A 133 -17.93 -5.67 2.90
N ASN A 134 -18.46 -5.48 4.10
CA ASN A 134 -19.89 -5.39 4.38
C ASN A 134 -20.21 -4.37 5.49
N ALA A 135 -20.64 -3.17 5.09
CA ALA A 135 -20.93 -2.02 5.95
C ALA A 135 -22.06 -2.22 7.00
N LEU A 136 -22.59 -3.44 7.12
CA LEU A 136 -23.55 -3.87 8.14
C LEU A 136 -22.90 -4.78 9.20
N VAL A 137 -21.59 -5.03 9.09
CA VAL A 137 -20.82 -5.90 9.98
C VAL A 137 -19.68 -5.06 10.53
N PHE A 138 -19.78 -4.63 11.79
CA PHE A 138 -18.77 -3.81 12.46
C PHE A 138 -18.99 -3.80 13.98
N PRO A 139 -17.97 -3.47 14.80
CA PRO A 139 -18.11 -3.37 16.25
C PRO A 139 -19.29 -2.51 16.73
N GLY A 140 -20.25 -3.14 17.39
CA GLY A 140 -21.44 -2.47 17.92
C GLY A 140 -22.52 -2.19 16.89
N ALA A 141 -22.49 -2.84 15.73
CA ALA A 141 -23.64 -2.94 14.84
C ALA A 141 -24.82 -3.63 15.56
N VAL A 142 -26.01 -3.47 15.01
CA VAL A 142 -27.20 -4.16 15.52
C VAL A 142 -27.27 -5.53 14.88
N GLU A 143 -27.26 -6.57 15.70
CA GLU A 143 -27.52 -7.94 15.28
C GLU A 143 -28.88 -8.10 14.59
N ILE A 144 -28.88 -8.84 13.48
CA ILE A 144 -30.07 -9.22 12.73
C ILE A 144 -29.97 -10.70 12.36
N CYS A 145 -31.09 -11.43 12.37
CA CYS A 145 -31.09 -12.88 12.11
C CYS A 145 -30.85 -13.22 10.63
N ASP A 146 -29.64 -12.99 10.13
CA ASP A 146 -29.22 -13.27 8.77
C ASP A 146 -28.08 -14.30 8.68
N GLY A 147 -27.64 -14.83 9.84
CA GLY A 147 -26.59 -15.83 9.93
C GLY A 147 -25.18 -15.25 9.90
N LEU A 148 -25.05 -13.94 10.11
CA LEU A 148 -23.79 -13.23 10.27
C LEU A 148 -23.59 -12.84 11.74
N ASP A 149 -22.33 -12.61 12.11
CA ASP A 149 -21.94 -11.93 13.34
C ASP A 149 -21.80 -10.47 12.94
N ASN A 150 -22.85 -9.66 13.15
CA ASN A 150 -22.91 -8.29 12.68
C ASN A 150 -22.09 -7.35 13.57
N ASP A 151 -21.99 -7.62 14.86
CA ASP A 151 -21.34 -6.77 15.85
C ASP A 151 -19.88 -7.17 16.16
N CYS A 152 -19.41 -8.25 15.52
CA CYS A 152 -18.07 -8.82 15.66
C CYS A 152 -17.73 -9.28 17.09
N GLY A 153 -18.75 -9.65 17.87
CA GLY A 153 -18.66 -10.16 19.23
C GLY A 153 -18.22 -11.61 19.34
N GLY A 154 -18.14 -12.33 18.21
CA GLY A 154 -17.73 -13.73 18.14
C GLY A 154 -18.87 -14.72 18.38
N VAL A 155 -20.11 -14.23 18.38
CA VAL A 155 -21.34 -15.04 18.39
C VAL A 155 -22.15 -14.60 17.18
N VAL A 156 -22.86 -15.54 16.56
CA VAL A 156 -23.71 -15.25 15.41
C VAL A 156 -25.14 -15.10 15.90
N ASP A 157 -25.81 -14.02 15.49
CA ASP A 157 -27.23 -13.73 15.72
C ASP A 157 -27.64 -13.73 17.23
N GLU A 158 -26.84 -13.19 18.16
CA GLU A 158 -27.06 -13.28 19.62
C GLU A 158 -28.11 -12.32 20.21
N LEU A 159 -28.90 -11.67 19.36
CA LEU A 159 -29.96 -10.75 19.80
C LEU A 159 -31.00 -11.48 20.66
N ASP A 160 -30.96 -11.25 21.97
CA ASP A 160 -32.01 -11.58 22.94
C ASP A 160 -33.00 -10.39 23.01
N ALA A 161 -33.94 -10.37 22.07
CA ALA A 161 -34.84 -9.23 21.85
C ALA A 161 -35.84 -8.99 23.00
N ASP A 162 -36.10 -9.99 23.84
CA ASP A 162 -37.07 -9.94 24.94
C ASP A 162 -36.45 -10.20 26.34
N THR A 163 -35.13 -10.39 26.42
CA THR A 163 -34.32 -10.52 27.64
C THR A 163 -34.66 -11.73 28.51
N ASP A 164 -34.98 -12.85 27.87
CA ASP A 164 -35.33 -14.11 28.55
C ASP A 164 -34.12 -15.06 28.74
N GLY A 165 -32.98 -14.73 28.12
CA GLY A 165 -31.74 -15.50 28.17
C GLY A 165 -31.54 -16.47 27.00
N PHE A 166 -32.39 -16.44 25.97
CA PHE A 166 -32.21 -17.15 24.71
C PHE A 166 -32.10 -16.17 23.53
N ALA A 167 -31.20 -16.46 22.58
CA ALA A 167 -31.07 -15.66 21.36
C ALA A 167 -32.26 -15.92 20.43
N ALA A 168 -32.86 -14.85 19.89
CA ALA A 168 -34.07 -14.90 19.06
C ALA A 168 -33.94 -15.75 17.78
N CYS A 169 -32.71 -16.07 17.36
CA CYS A 169 -32.41 -16.85 16.16
C CYS A 169 -32.39 -18.38 16.38
N MET A 170 -32.35 -18.85 17.64
CA MET A 170 -32.25 -20.28 17.95
C MET A 170 -33.62 -20.93 18.15
N ALA A 171 -34.40 -21.01 17.06
CA ALA A 171 -35.51 -21.96 16.93
C ALA A 171 -36.50 -22.01 18.13
N ASP A 172 -36.71 -20.89 18.78
CA ASP A 172 -37.95 -20.55 19.44
C ASP A 172 -38.93 -20.14 18.32
N CYS A 173 -40.03 -20.87 18.18
CA CYS A 173 -41.11 -20.55 17.25
C CYS A 173 -42.36 -20.12 18.02
N ASN A 174 -42.23 -19.43 19.16
CA ASN A 174 -43.37 -18.96 19.93
C ASN A 174 -43.06 -17.70 20.75
N ASP A 175 -43.38 -16.55 20.15
CA ASP A 175 -43.24 -15.19 20.68
C ASP A 175 -44.38 -14.77 21.66
N ALA A 176 -44.98 -15.72 22.39
CA ALA A 176 -46.17 -15.43 23.21
C ALA A 176 -46.37 -16.34 24.43
N ASP A 177 -45.54 -16.19 25.46
CA ASP A 177 -45.82 -16.67 26.83
C ASP A 177 -45.67 -15.55 27.87
#